data_AF-A7EAC6-F1
#
_entry.id   AF-A7EAC6-F1
#
_cell.length_a   1.000
_cell.length_b   1.000
_cell.length_c   1.000
_cell.angle_alpha   90.00
_cell.angle_beta   90.00
_cell.angle_gamma   90.00
#
_symmetry.space_group_name_H-M   'P 1'
#
loop_
_entity.id
_entity.type
_entity.pdbx_description
1 polymer ?
#
loop_
_entity_poly.entity_id
_entity_poly.type
_entity_poly.pdbx_seq_one_letter_code
_entity_poly.pdbx_strand_id
1 'polypeptide(L)'
;MTRLVKRLGVRQQVMATAQLYIRRFYSKVEIRKTNPYLVLATAVYLASKMEESPHHIRLVVSEGRGLWPESNLAWSIVNDHYMTDLPLFYAPHTIAIMAILLALVLRPNATGIQSASSSSATNIASAAQAALAAAGQAKNGTPDKQGGRTKVQRFATWLAESTIDIEAIVDCTQEMISFYEAQEQYNEKLTREQINRFIKARNLDK
;
A
#
# COMPACT_ATOMS: atom_id res chain seq x y z
N MET A 1 8.81 4.47 12.12
CA MET A 1 9.69 4.46 10.94
C MET A 1 9.65 5.77 10.16
N THR A 2 8.49 6.18 9.66
CA THR A 2 8.30 7.39 8.81
C THR A 2 8.85 8.68 9.44
N ARG A 3 8.69 8.88 10.76
CA ARG A 3 9.26 10.04 11.47
C ARG A 3 10.80 10.04 11.48
N LEU A 4 11.43 8.87 11.61
CA LEU A 4 12.89 8.71 11.61
C LEU A 4 13.46 8.98 10.21
N VAL A 5 12.87 8.37 9.18
CA VAL A 5 13.27 8.54 7.77
C VAL A 5 13.13 10.00 7.33
N LYS A 6 12.01 10.66 7.67
CA LYS A 6 11.81 12.09 7.36
C LYS A 6 12.87 12.98 8.01
N ARG A 7 13.27 12.70 9.26
CA ARG A 7 14.32 13.45 9.96
C ARG A 7 15.72 13.20 9.38
N LEU A 8 15.98 11.99 8.91
CA LEU A 8 17.25 11.62 8.27
C LEU A 8 17.32 12.05 6.80
N GLY A 9 16.23 12.58 6.21
CA GLY A 9 16.19 13.01 4.81
C GLY A 9 16.37 11.88 3.79
N VAL A 10 16.18 10.62 4.20
CA VAL A 10 16.42 9.44 3.36
C VAL A 10 15.29 9.24 2.34
N ARG A 11 15.62 8.66 1.19
CA ARG A 11 14.68 8.41 0.08
C ARG A 11 13.62 7.39 0.49
N GLN A 12 12.45 7.45 -0.17
CA GLN A 12 11.35 6.51 0.02
C GLN A 12 11.75 5.05 -0.25
N GLN A 13 12.67 4.82 -1.18
CA GLN A 13 13.21 3.51 -1.51
C GLN A 13 13.85 2.85 -0.28
N VAL A 14 14.75 3.57 0.41
CA VAL A 14 15.39 3.11 1.66
C VAL A 14 14.36 2.73 2.71
N MET A 15 13.27 3.49 2.80
CA MET A 15 12.18 3.18 3.74
C MET A 15 11.47 1.88 3.35
N ALA A 16 11.15 1.68 2.07
CA ALA A 16 10.52 0.46 1.56
C ALA A 16 11.40 -0.79 1.81
N THR A 17 12.69 -0.69 1.51
CA THR A 17 13.66 -1.78 1.75
C THR A 17 13.79 -2.09 3.23
N ALA A 18 13.87 -1.06 4.08
CA ALA A 18 13.93 -1.26 5.52
C ALA A 18 12.62 -1.85 6.09
N GLN A 19 11.44 -1.49 5.55
CA GLN A 19 10.15 -2.08 5.93
C GLN A 19 10.13 -3.57 5.61
N LEU A 20 10.68 -3.97 4.45
CA LEU A 20 10.82 -5.38 4.07
C LEU A 20 11.76 -6.15 5.01
N TYR A 21 12.88 -5.55 5.41
CA TYR A 21 13.82 -6.17 6.36
C TYR A 21 13.18 -6.44 7.72
N ILE A 22 12.40 -5.48 8.25
CA ILE A 22 11.70 -5.64 9.52
C ILE A 22 10.70 -6.81 9.45
N ARG A 23 9.94 -6.93 8.36
CA ARG A 23 8.98 -8.04 8.19
C ARG A 23 9.63 -9.39 8.06
N ARG A 24 10.67 -9.48 7.22
CA ARG A 24 11.43 -10.72 7.04
C ARG A 24 12.08 -11.16 8.36
N PHE A 25 12.52 -10.22 9.17
CA PHE A 25 13.06 -10.50 10.50
C PHE A 25 11.98 -11.00 11.46
N TYR A 26 10.85 -10.30 11.59
CA TYR A 26 9.79 -10.67 12.53
C TYR A 26 8.92 -11.86 12.10
N SER A 27 8.98 -12.27 10.83
CA SER A 27 8.41 -13.54 10.38
C SER A 27 9.17 -14.75 10.96
N LYS A 28 10.45 -14.59 11.32
CA LYS A 28 11.30 -15.66 11.87
C LYS A 28 11.61 -15.51 13.36
N VAL A 29 11.61 -14.27 13.86
CA VAL A 29 11.97 -13.94 15.24
C VAL A 29 10.75 -13.36 15.94
N GLU A 30 10.40 -13.91 17.10
CA GLU A 30 9.33 -13.36 17.92
C GLU A 30 9.64 -11.92 18.35
N ILE A 31 8.69 -11.02 18.19
CA ILE A 31 8.82 -9.62 18.63
C ILE A 31 9.14 -9.49 20.13
N ARG A 32 8.75 -10.49 20.93
CA ARG A 32 8.94 -10.54 22.38
C ARG A 32 10.40 -10.71 22.82
N LYS A 33 11.28 -11.17 21.92
CA LYS A 33 12.68 -11.49 22.22
C LYS A 33 13.65 -10.35 21.88
N THR A 34 13.16 -9.23 21.32
CA THR A 34 14.01 -8.17 20.75
C THR A 34 13.47 -6.77 21.06
N ASN A 35 14.36 -5.77 21.15
CA ASN A 35 13.94 -4.36 21.24
C ASN A 35 13.51 -3.85 19.85
N PRO A 36 12.23 -3.52 19.62
CA PRO A 36 11.72 -3.15 18.30
C PRO A 36 12.26 -1.82 17.78
N TYR A 37 12.66 -0.90 18.67
CA TYR A 37 13.28 0.36 18.26
C TYR A 37 14.69 0.13 17.70
N LEU A 38 15.45 -0.79 18.30
CA LEU A 38 16.79 -1.13 17.84
C LEU A 38 16.75 -1.85 16.50
N VAL A 39 15.88 -2.86 16.34
CA VAL A 39 15.70 -3.57 15.07
C VAL A 39 15.31 -2.60 13.95
N LEU A 40 14.43 -1.64 14.23
CA LEU A 40 14.03 -0.61 13.28
C LEU A 40 15.20 0.29 12.87
N ALA A 41 16.03 0.73 13.83
CA ALA A 41 17.22 1.53 13.55
C ALA A 41 18.24 0.74 12.71
N THR A 42 18.50 -0.53 13.05
CA THR A 42 19.41 -1.42 12.31
C THR A 42 18.90 -1.69 10.89
N ALA A 43 17.61 -1.93 10.71
CA ALA A 43 17.02 -2.15 9.39
C ALA A 43 17.15 -0.91 8.49
N VAL A 44 16.91 0.30 9.04
CA VAL A 44 17.12 1.56 8.30
C VAL A 44 18.60 1.75 7.95
N TYR A 45 19.51 1.45 8.88
CA TYR A 45 20.95 1.54 8.63
C TYR A 45 21.41 0.60 7.50
N LEU A 46 21.01 -0.67 7.57
CA LEU A 46 21.35 -1.67 6.55
C LEU A 46 20.75 -1.31 5.19
N ALA A 47 19.50 -0.87 5.14
CA ALA A 47 18.87 -0.44 3.89
C ALA A 47 19.57 0.79 3.31
N SER A 48 19.96 1.74 4.15
CA SER A 48 20.68 2.95 3.72
C SER A 48 22.05 2.60 3.10
N LYS A 49 22.72 1.56 3.61
CA LYS A 49 23.99 1.07 3.04
C LYS A 49 23.79 0.23 1.78
N MET A 50 22.71 -0.54 1.69
CA MET A 50 22.47 -1.46 0.56
C MET A 50 21.96 -0.75 -0.69
N GLU A 51 21.36 0.43 -0.54
CA GLU A 51 20.80 1.18 -1.66
C GLU A 51 21.79 2.13 -2.36
N GLU A 52 23.11 1.84 -2.36
CA GLU A 52 24.07 2.58 -3.19
C GLU A 52 23.65 2.57 -4.67
N SER A 53 22.80 3.51 -5.07
CA SER A 53 22.26 3.61 -6.42
C SER A 53 21.77 5.04 -6.70
N PRO A 54 22.46 5.75 -7.62
CA PRO A 54 21.93 6.86 -8.38
C PRO A 54 21.22 6.31 -9.63
N HIS A 55 19.98 6.74 -9.88
CA HIS A 55 19.23 6.94 -11.15
C HIS A 55 17.74 6.96 -10.80
N HIS A 56 17.11 8.11 -10.99
CA HIS A 56 15.96 8.56 -10.21
C HIS A 56 14.64 8.18 -10.93
N ILE A 57 13.97 7.10 -10.51
CA ILE A 57 12.56 6.82 -10.90
C ILE A 57 11.64 8.02 -10.60
N ARG A 58 12.08 8.94 -9.73
CA ARG A 58 11.36 10.19 -9.50
C ARG A 58 11.33 11.13 -10.71
N LEU A 59 12.18 11.00 -11.74
CA LEU A 59 12.03 11.81 -12.96
C LEU A 59 10.85 11.29 -13.80
N VAL A 60 10.79 9.98 -14.06
CA VAL A 60 9.66 9.32 -14.74
C VAL A 60 8.35 9.48 -13.95
N VAL A 61 8.42 9.34 -12.62
CA VAL A 61 7.26 9.58 -11.73
C VAL A 61 6.92 11.07 -11.63
N SER A 62 7.88 12.00 -11.68
CA SER A 62 7.62 13.45 -11.68
C SER A 62 6.95 13.89 -12.98
N GLU A 63 7.41 13.39 -14.12
CA GLU A 63 6.77 13.62 -15.43
C GLU A 63 5.39 12.95 -15.49
N GLY A 64 5.24 11.73 -14.96
CA GLY A 64 3.96 11.04 -14.88
C GLY A 64 2.93 11.70 -13.95
N ARG A 65 3.36 12.37 -12.88
CA ARG A 65 2.50 13.07 -11.90
C ARG A 65 1.71 14.24 -12.50
N GLY A 66 2.22 14.86 -13.57
CA GLY A 66 1.52 15.94 -14.28
C GLY A 66 0.45 15.42 -15.24
N LEU A 67 0.59 14.19 -15.74
CA LEU A 67 -0.28 13.62 -16.76
C LEU A 67 -1.46 12.82 -16.19
N TRP A 68 -1.29 12.22 -15.01
CA TRP A 68 -2.30 11.34 -14.41
C TRP A 68 -2.63 11.76 -12.97
N PRO A 69 -3.76 12.47 -12.74
CA PRO A 69 -4.19 12.82 -11.38
C PRO A 69 -4.34 11.59 -10.48
N GLU A 70 -4.67 10.43 -11.05
CA GLU A 70 -4.79 9.13 -10.36
C GLU A 70 -3.44 8.57 -9.88
N SER A 71 -2.32 9.00 -10.50
CA SER A 71 -0.99 8.49 -10.16
C SER A 71 -0.55 8.84 -8.75
N ASN A 72 -0.96 10.00 -8.23
CA ASN A 72 -0.61 10.42 -6.87
C ASN A 72 -1.30 9.54 -5.81
N LEU A 73 -2.56 9.19 -6.03
CA LEU A 73 -3.32 8.34 -5.13
C LEU A 73 -2.83 6.90 -5.20
N ALA A 74 -2.61 6.36 -6.41
CA ALA A 74 -2.02 5.04 -6.60
C ALA A 74 -0.64 4.96 -5.93
N TRP A 75 0.18 6.01 -6.04
CA TRP A 75 1.48 6.07 -5.37
C TRP A 75 1.36 6.07 -3.83
N SER A 76 0.36 6.77 -3.28
CA SER A 76 0.08 6.71 -1.84
C SER A 76 -0.28 5.29 -1.41
N ILE A 77 -1.18 4.63 -2.15
CA ILE A 77 -1.62 3.26 -1.86
C ILE A 77 -0.44 2.28 -1.95
N VAL A 78 0.44 2.44 -2.95
CA VAL A 78 1.68 1.65 -3.05
C VAL A 78 2.59 1.86 -1.84
N ASN A 79 2.70 3.07 -1.32
CA ASN A 79 3.49 3.29 -0.10
C ASN A 79 2.84 2.65 1.12
N ASP A 80 1.51 2.69 1.21
CA ASP A 80 0.75 2.13 2.32
C ASP A 80 0.79 0.59 2.32
N HIS A 81 0.87 -0.06 1.15
CA HIS A 81 0.98 -1.52 1.07
C HIS A 81 2.23 -2.04 1.81
N TYR A 82 3.26 -1.23 2.01
CA TYR A 82 4.43 -1.64 2.79
C TYR A 82 4.16 -1.68 4.30
N MET A 83 2.92 -1.43 4.72
CA MET A 83 2.38 -1.65 6.06
C MET A 83 1.58 -2.96 6.18
N THR A 84 1.17 -3.60 5.07
CA THR A 84 0.60 -4.98 5.00
C THR A 84 1.54 -6.05 4.46
N ASP A 85 1.36 -7.33 4.74
CA ASP A 85 2.31 -8.39 4.33
C ASP A 85 2.30 -8.72 2.82
N LEU A 86 1.50 -8.00 2.02
CA LEU A 86 1.36 -8.15 0.58
C LEU A 86 2.68 -8.25 -0.22
N PRO A 87 3.74 -7.47 0.08
CA PRO A 87 5.01 -7.57 -0.64
C PRO A 87 5.74 -8.91 -0.50
N LEU A 88 5.33 -9.76 0.45
CA LEU A 88 5.89 -11.10 0.64
C LEU A 88 5.10 -12.18 -0.08
N PHE A 89 3.80 -11.95 -0.35
CA PHE A 89 2.89 -12.93 -0.94
C PHE A 89 2.65 -12.70 -2.43
N TYR A 90 2.65 -11.45 -2.88
CA TYR A 90 2.25 -11.10 -4.25
C TYR A 90 3.37 -10.46 -5.05
N ALA A 91 3.36 -10.71 -6.36
CA ALA A 91 4.29 -10.11 -7.29
C ALA A 91 4.06 -8.59 -7.41
N PRO A 92 5.09 -7.79 -7.70
CA PRO A 92 4.99 -6.32 -7.73
C PRO A 92 4.00 -5.80 -8.78
N HIS A 93 3.78 -6.53 -9.87
CA HIS A 93 2.82 -6.14 -10.90
C HIS A 93 1.37 -6.28 -10.40
N THR A 94 1.03 -7.33 -9.64
CA THR A 94 -0.29 -7.53 -9.02
C THR A 94 -0.60 -6.40 -8.05
N ILE A 95 0.39 -6.01 -7.24
CA ILE A 95 0.26 -4.92 -6.27
C ILE A 95 0.07 -3.56 -6.97
N ALA A 96 0.78 -3.31 -8.08
CA ALA A 96 0.61 -2.10 -8.87
C ALA A 96 -0.81 -1.99 -9.46
N ILE A 97 -1.36 -3.10 -9.95
CA ILE A 97 -2.71 -3.17 -10.51
C ILE A 97 -3.76 -2.96 -9.42
N MET A 98 -3.57 -3.55 -8.24
CA MET A 98 -4.42 -3.28 -7.06
C MET A 98 -4.41 -1.80 -6.70
N ALA A 99 -3.24 -1.15 -6.67
CA ALA A 99 -3.14 0.26 -6.34
C ALA A 99 -3.83 1.16 -7.39
N ILE A 100 -3.76 0.80 -8.67
CA ILE A 100 -4.49 1.49 -9.75
C ILE A 100 -6.00 1.28 -9.59
N LEU A 101 -6.45 0.06 -9.31
CA LEU A 101 -7.86 -0.25 -9.07
C LEU A 101 -8.42 0.60 -7.93
N LEU A 102 -7.74 0.59 -6.78
CA LEU A 102 -8.14 1.37 -5.62
C LEU A 102 -8.11 2.87 -5.89
N ALA A 103 -7.10 3.38 -6.62
CA ALA A 103 -7.04 4.79 -7.00
C ALA A 103 -8.18 5.22 -7.95
N LEU A 104 -8.64 4.32 -8.83
CA LEU A 104 -9.78 4.57 -9.72
C LEU A 104 -11.11 4.55 -8.96
N VAL A 105 -11.23 3.70 -7.95
CA VAL A 105 -12.42 3.55 -7.09
C VAL A 105 -12.56 4.71 -6.10
N LEU A 106 -11.45 5.12 -5.49
CA LEU A 106 -11.40 6.13 -4.42
C LEU A 106 -11.58 7.57 -4.89
N ARG A 107 -11.79 7.80 -6.19
CA ARG A 107 -11.74 9.13 -6.76
C ARG A 107 -12.91 9.98 -6.24
N PRO A 108 -12.66 11.05 -5.47
CA PRO A 108 -13.69 12.05 -5.22
C PRO A 108 -13.84 12.87 -6.52
N ASN A 109 -15.07 13.27 -6.85
CA ASN A 109 -15.36 14.18 -7.96
C ASN A 109 -14.81 15.61 -7.74
N ALA A 110 -13.85 15.80 -6.83
CA ALA A 110 -13.32 17.10 -6.41
C ALA A 110 -11.79 17.09 -6.50
N THR A 111 -11.25 18.18 -7.04
CA THR A 111 -9.85 18.48 -7.42
C THR A 111 -8.87 18.59 -6.23
N GLY A 112 -9.11 17.90 -5.12
CA GLY A 112 -8.24 17.91 -3.93
C GLY A 112 -7.33 16.68 -3.86
N ILE A 113 -6.07 16.88 -3.43
CA ILE A 113 -5.14 15.80 -3.09
C ILE A 113 -5.63 15.14 -1.79
N GLN A 114 -6.42 14.07 -1.89
CA GLN A 114 -6.86 13.26 -0.74
C GLN A 114 -5.97 12.02 -0.58
N SER A 115 -5.66 11.66 0.67
CA SER A 115 -4.91 10.44 1.00
C SER A 115 -5.87 9.25 1.07
N ALA A 116 -5.46 8.06 0.61
CA ALA A 116 -6.32 6.88 0.62
C ALA A 116 -6.87 6.52 2.02
N SER A 117 -6.10 6.81 3.07
CA SER A 117 -6.47 6.63 4.48
C SER A 117 -7.55 7.59 5.00
N SER A 118 -8.06 8.53 4.18
CA SER A 118 -9.12 9.48 4.57
C SER A 118 -10.52 9.10 4.07
N SER A 119 -10.61 8.04 3.26
CA SER A 119 -11.88 7.49 2.78
C SER A 119 -12.27 6.29 3.64
N SER A 120 -13.54 6.22 4.07
CA SER A 120 -14.05 5.12 4.90
C SER A 120 -13.90 3.77 4.18
N ALA A 121 -13.26 2.80 4.83
CA ALA A 121 -12.93 1.52 4.21
C ALA A 121 -14.16 0.73 3.71
N THR A 122 -15.31 0.87 4.35
CA THR A 122 -16.59 0.27 3.90
C THR A 122 -17.02 0.77 2.51
N ASN A 123 -16.79 2.05 2.20
CA ASN A 123 -17.08 2.63 0.89
C ASN A 123 -16.08 2.14 -0.17
N ILE A 124 -14.83 1.88 0.23
CA ILE A 124 -13.80 1.32 -0.65
C ILE A 124 -14.17 -0.11 -1.03
N ALA A 125 -14.58 -0.92 -0.05
CA ALA A 125 -14.94 -2.32 -0.24
C ALA A 125 -16.07 -2.49 -1.25
N SER A 126 -17.20 -1.83 -1.02
CA SER A 126 -18.38 -1.92 -1.90
C SER A 126 -18.08 -1.49 -3.34
N ALA A 127 -17.34 -0.39 -3.52
CA ALA A 127 -17.02 0.14 -4.84
C ALA A 127 -15.95 -0.68 -5.58
N ALA A 128 -14.94 -1.21 -4.88
CA ALA A 128 -13.93 -2.10 -5.47
C ALA A 128 -14.54 -3.44 -5.88
N GLN A 129 -15.41 -4.00 -5.04
CA GLN A 129 -16.08 -5.27 -5.30
C GLN A 129 -17.07 -5.15 -6.48
N ALA A 130 -17.76 -4.02 -6.62
CA ALA A 130 -18.57 -3.72 -7.80
C ALA A 130 -17.74 -3.60 -9.09
N ALA A 131 -16.55 -2.97 -9.03
CA ALA A 131 -15.66 -2.84 -10.18
C ALA A 131 -15.09 -4.20 -10.65
N LEU A 132 -14.72 -5.06 -9.70
CA LEU A 132 -14.22 -6.41 -9.98
C LEU A 132 -15.33 -7.36 -10.46
N ALA A 133 -16.55 -7.25 -9.90
CA ALA A 133 -17.70 -8.02 -10.37
C ALA A 133 -18.09 -7.69 -11.82
N ALA A 134 -17.98 -6.42 -12.22
CA ALA A 134 -18.21 -5.99 -13.59
C ALA A 134 -17.19 -6.59 -14.59
N ALA A 135 -15.95 -6.85 -14.15
CA ALA A 135 -14.94 -7.54 -14.97
C ALA A 135 -15.29 -9.02 -15.18
N GLY A 136 -15.85 -9.69 -14.16
CA GLY A 136 -16.28 -11.09 -14.25
C GLY A 136 -17.47 -11.31 -15.19
N GLN A 137 -18.42 -10.37 -15.25
CA GLN A 137 -19.59 -10.45 -16.13
C GLN A 137 -19.29 -10.07 -17.60
N ALA A 138 -18.24 -9.29 -17.85
CA ALA A 138 -17.83 -8.87 -19.19
C ALA A 138 -17.41 -10.04 -20.11
N LYS A 139 -17.07 -11.21 -19.54
CA LYS A 139 -16.78 -12.43 -20.31
C LYS A 139 -17.99 -13.02 -21.05
N ASN A 140 -19.23 -12.64 -20.69
CA ASN A 140 -20.45 -13.28 -21.21
C ASN A 140 -21.47 -12.33 -21.87
N GLY A 141 -21.16 -11.03 -22.00
CA GLY A 141 -22.12 -10.01 -22.45
C GLY A 141 -21.74 -9.32 -23.77
N THR A 142 -22.68 -9.30 -24.72
CA THR A 142 -22.64 -8.49 -25.94
C THR A 142 -22.34 -7.01 -25.65
N PRO A 143 -21.64 -6.28 -26.56
CA PRO A 143 -21.23 -4.91 -26.31
C PRO A 143 -22.45 -4.00 -26.43
N ASP A 144 -23.06 -3.62 -25.31
CA ASP A 144 -24.16 -2.69 -25.34
C ASP A 144 -23.67 -1.27 -25.68
N LYS A 145 -24.43 -0.61 -26.56
CA LYS A 145 -24.16 0.75 -27.01
C LYS A 145 -24.64 1.73 -25.94
N GLN A 146 -23.95 2.86 -25.88
CA GLN A 146 -24.42 4.17 -25.41
C GLN A 146 -24.16 4.51 -23.93
N GLY A 147 -23.29 5.51 -23.74
CA GLY A 147 -22.83 6.03 -22.44
C GLY A 147 -21.32 5.89 -22.33
N GLY A 148 -20.58 6.99 -22.27
CA GLY A 148 -19.11 6.94 -22.19
C GLY A 148 -18.66 6.09 -20.99
N ARG A 149 -18.03 4.94 -21.26
CA ARG A 149 -17.55 4.03 -20.21
C ARG A 149 -16.71 4.80 -19.19
N THR A 150 -17.06 4.68 -17.91
CA THR A 150 -16.27 5.24 -16.81
C THR A 150 -14.86 4.65 -16.83
N LYS A 151 -13.86 5.36 -16.28
CA LYS A 151 -12.46 4.87 -16.27
C LYS A 151 -12.35 3.49 -15.59
N VAL A 152 -13.17 3.26 -14.56
CA VAL A 152 -13.30 1.97 -13.86
C VAL A 152 -13.79 0.88 -14.81
N GLN A 153 -14.82 1.13 -15.63
CA GLN A 153 -15.36 0.14 -16.55
C GLN A 153 -14.38 -0.21 -17.69
N ARG A 154 -13.60 0.77 -18.16
CA ARG A 154 -12.52 0.52 -19.14
C ARG A 154 -11.41 -0.35 -18.54
N PHE A 155 -11.03 -0.06 -17.30
CA PHE A 155 -10.04 -0.85 -16.57
C PHE A 155 -10.55 -2.28 -16.31
N ALA A 156 -11.81 -2.45 -15.93
CA ALA A 156 -12.45 -3.76 -15.75
C ALA A 156 -12.46 -4.58 -17.06
N THR A 157 -12.74 -3.91 -18.20
CA THR A 157 -12.68 -4.57 -19.52
C THR A 157 -11.25 -5.02 -19.86
N TRP A 158 -10.27 -4.14 -19.65
CA TRP A 158 -8.86 -4.47 -19.86
C TRP A 158 -8.38 -5.62 -18.95
N LEU A 159 -8.80 -5.63 -17.68
CA LEU A 159 -8.49 -6.72 -16.76
C LEU A 159 -9.10 -8.05 -17.22
N ALA A 160 -10.33 -8.05 -17.74
CA ALA A 160 -10.99 -9.26 -18.22
C ALA A 160 -10.32 -9.86 -19.47
N GLU A 161 -9.71 -9.01 -20.30
CA GLU A 161 -8.92 -9.41 -21.48
C GLU A 161 -7.47 -9.83 -21.11
N SER A 162 -7.00 -9.45 -19.93
CA SER A 162 -5.64 -9.73 -19.46
C SER A 162 -5.53 -11.13 -18.86
N THR A 163 -4.36 -11.76 -18.98
CA THR A 163 -4.06 -13.07 -18.35
C THR A 163 -3.71 -12.96 -16.86
N ILE A 164 -4.15 -11.88 -16.21
CA ILE A 164 -3.76 -11.53 -14.85
C ILE A 164 -4.74 -12.19 -13.90
N ASP A 165 -4.21 -12.77 -12.83
CA ASP A 165 -5.02 -13.44 -11.82
C ASP A 165 -5.88 -12.42 -11.07
N ILE A 166 -7.20 -12.49 -11.29
CA ILE A 166 -8.19 -11.61 -10.66
C ILE A 166 -8.35 -11.97 -9.19
N GLU A 167 -8.22 -13.25 -8.81
CA GLU A 167 -8.34 -13.69 -7.41
C GLU A 167 -7.25 -13.05 -6.55
N ALA A 168 -6.00 -13.08 -7.01
CA ALA A 168 -4.89 -12.40 -6.36
C ALA A 168 -5.12 -10.87 -6.19
N ILE A 169 -5.77 -10.22 -7.16
CA ILE A 169 -6.12 -8.79 -7.06
C ILE A 169 -7.21 -8.55 -6.01
N VAL A 170 -8.22 -9.43 -5.94
CA VAL A 170 -9.28 -9.36 -4.93
C VAL A 170 -8.67 -9.52 -3.54
N ASP A 171 -7.84 -10.53 -3.32
CA ASP A 171 -7.20 -10.77 -2.03
C ASP A 171 -6.29 -9.61 -1.62
N CYS A 172 -5.48 -9.08 -2.54
CA CYS A 172 -4.66 -7.89 -2.28
C CYS A 172 -5.52 -6.67 -1.88
N THR A 173 -6.68 -6.53 -2.51
CA THR A 173 -7.62 -5.43 -2.27
C THR A 173 -8.27 -5.56 -0.91
N GLN A 174 -8.69 -6.78 -0.53
CA GLN A 174 -9.29 -7.06 0.79
C GLN A 174 -8.31 -6.79 1.92
N GLU A 175 -7.07 -7.25 1.80
CA GLU A 175 -6.01 -6.96 2.78
C GLU A 175 -5.75 -5.46 2.95
N MET A 176 -5.79 -4.69 1.85
CA MET A 176 -5.66 -3.22 1.91
C MET A 176 -6.87 -2.55 2.59
N ILE A 177 -8.09 -3.04 2.34
CA ILE A 177 -9.30 -2.54 2.99
C ILE A 177 -9.24 -2.83 4.49
N SER A 178 -8.93 -4.06 4.87
CA SER A 178 -8.78 -4.47 6.29
C SER A 178 -7.68 -3.66 6.99
N PHE A 179 -6.58 -3.35 6.30
CA PHE A 179 -5.56 -2.45 6.81
C PHE A 179 -6.10 -1.04 7.08
N TYR A 180 -6.87 -0.46 6.15
CA TYR A 180 -7.45 0.87 6.34
C TYR A 180 -8.49 0.90 7.47
N GLU A 181 -9.29 -0.16 7.65
CA GLU A 181 -10.19 -0.31 8.82
C GLU A 181 -9.43 -0.34 10.14
N ALA A 182 -8.36 -1.15 10.21
CA ALA A 182 -7.52 -1.24 11.39
C ALA A 182 -6.80 0.09 11.69
N GLN A 183 -6.42 0.82 10.64
CA GLN A 183 -5.79 2.13 10.77
C GLN A 183 -6.75 3.18 11.34
N GLU A 184 -8.04 3.11 11.02
CA GLU A 184 -9.06 4.01 11.59
C GLU A 184 -9.21 3.79 13.11
N GLN A 185 -9.09 2.55 13.57
CA GLN A 185 -9.18 2.18 14.99
C GLN A 185 -7.85 2.35 15.75
N TYR A 186 -6.75 2.66 15.07
CA TYR A 186 -5.42 2.72 15.67
C TYR A 186 -5.25 3.91 16.62
N ASN A 187 -4.87 3.61 17.87
CA ASN A 187 -4.54 4.62 18.88
C ASN A 187 -3.03 4.65 19.15
N GLU A 188 -2.35 5.72 18.68
CA GLU A 188 -0.90 5.89 18.84
C GLU A 188 -0.48 5.95 20.32
N LYS A 189 -1.28 6.62 21.17
CA LYS A 189 -0.94 6.81 22.58
C LYS A 189 -0.97 5.49 23.33
N LEU A 190 -2.05 4.73 23.17
CA LEU A 190 -2.21 3.42 23.81
C LEU A 190 -1.12 2.45 23.38
N THR A 191 -0.85 2.36 22.08
CA THR A 191 0.16 1.46 21.52
C THR A 191 1.56 1.79 22.04
N ARG A 192 1.91 3.08 22.06
CA ARG A 192 3.19 3.57 22.61
C ARG A 192 3.34 3.22 24.08
N GLU A 193 2.30 3.42 24.89
CA GLU A 193 2.31 3.08 26.30
C GLU A 193 2.52 1.57 26.52
N GLN A 194 1.83 0.72 25.75
CA GLN A 194 1.99 -0.73 25.82
C GLN A 194 3.42 -1.17 25.46
N ILE A 195 4.00 -0.61 24.40
CA ILE A 195 5.40 -0.89 24.01
C ILE A 195 6.37 -0.45 25.12
N ASN A 196 6.21 0.76 25.66
CA ASN A 196 7.07 1.25 26.73
C ASN A 196 6.97 0.40 28.01
N ARG A 197 5.76 -0.03 28.38
CA ARG A 197 5.55 -0.96 29.50
C ARG A 197 6.26 -2.29 29.26
N PHE A 198 6.18 -2.82 28.03
CA PHE A 198 6.84 -4.06 27.65
C PHE A 198 8.36 -3.97 27.74
N ILE A 199 8.96 -2.91 27.20
CA ILE A 199 10.43 -2.73 27.21
C ILE A 199 10.93 -2.66 28.66
N LYS A 200 10.26 -1.85 29.50
CA LYS A 200 10.58 -1.72 30.93
C LYS A 200 10.42 -3.04 31.69
N ALA A 201 9.33 -3.76 31.48
CA ALA A 201 9.05 -5.03 32.15
C ALA A 201 10.10 -6.12 31.83
N ARG A 202 10.80 -6.00 30.70
CA ARG A 202 11.82 -6.96 30.25
C ARG A 202 13.25 -6.43 30.36
N ASN A 203 13.47 -5.25 30.94
CA ASN A 203 14.78 -4.59 31.03
C ASN A 203 15.50 -4.49 29.66
N LEU A 204 14.73 -4.29 28.58
CA LEU A 204 15.26 -4.15 27.21
C LEU A 204 15.75 -2.72 26.90
N ASP A 205 15.83 -1.86 27.92
CA ASP A 205 16.28 -0.47 27.86
C ASP A 205 17.81 -0.32 27.82
N LYS A 206 18.57 -1.40 28.04
CA LYS A 206 20.04 -1.43 28.11
C LYS A 206 20.69 -1.76 26.78
#